data_AF-K7MM36-F1
#
_entry.id   AF-K7MM36-F1
#
_cell.length_a   1.000
_cell.length_b   1.000
_cell.length_c   1.000
_cell.angle_alpha   90.00
_cell.angle_beta   90.00
_cell.angle_gamma   90.00
#
_symmetry.space_group_name_H-M   'P 1'
#
loop_
_entity.id
_entity.type
_entity.pdbx_description
1 polymer ?
#
loop_
_entity_poly.entity_id
_entity_poly.type
_entity_poly.pdbx_seq_one_letter_code
_entity_poly.pdbx_strand_id
1 'polypeptide(L)'
;MTQTHNESQSNPQMARKGRGKDIESHDMLRQGFTHVFLMAFNRRDEFNAFQTHPNDLEFTGVFSPAIEKIVVLDFPSNLVKAPACSSTYSSK
;
A
#
# COMPACT_ATOMS: atom_id res chain seq x y z
N MET A 1 -31.44 -8.38 4.54
CA MET A 1 -30.37 -9.36 4.27
C MET A 1 -29.11 -8.88 4.96
N THR A 2 -28.82 -9.42 6.13
CA THR A 2 -27.60 -9.19 6.91
C THR A 2 -26.49 -10.03 6.30
N GLN A 3 -25.46 -9.40 5.74
CA GLN A 3 -24.27 -10.11 5.29
C GLN A 3 -23.27 -10.14 6.46
N THR A 4 -23.29 -11.26 7.16
CA THR A 4 -22.34 -11.67 8.19
C THR A 4 -21.09 -12.29 7.55
N HIS A 5 -19.93 -12.01 8.17
CA HIS A 5 -18.64 -12.69 8.05
C HIS A 5 -17.81 -12.50 6.77
N ASN A 6 -16.67 -11.82 6.95
CA ASN A 6 -15.35 -12.27 6.47
C ASN A 6 -14.27 -11.50 7.25
N GLU A 7 -14.22 -11.77 8.56
CA GLU A 7 -13.04 -11.48 9.38
C GLU A 7 -12.09 -12.68 9.30
N SER A 8 -10.80 -12.40 9.08
CA SER A 8 -9.67 -13.22 9.54
C SER A 8 -9.18 -14.45 8.75
N GLN A 9 -9.22 -14.49 7.42
CA GLN A 9 -8.08 -15.11 6.71
C GLN A 9 -6.95 -14.10 6.62
N SER A 10 -6.33 -13.82 7.77
CA SER A 10 -5.08 -13.08 7.85
C SER A 10 -3.98 -13.91 7.20
N ASN A 11 -3.42 -13.42 6.09
CA ASN A 11 -2.25 -14.01 5.49
C ASN A 11 -1.06 -13.88 6.48
N PRO A 12 -0.52 -15.00 7.03
CA PRO A 12 0.42 -14.96 8.16
C PRO A 12 1.75 -14.26 7.83
N GLN A 13 2.07 -14.10 6.55
CA GLN A 13 3.31 -13.45 6.12
C GLN A 13 3.23 -11.92 6.08
N MET A 14 2.02 -11.34 6.08
CA MET A 14 1.89 -9.88 6.04
C MET A 14 1.87 -9.32 7.47
N ALA A 15 2.95 -8.65 7.86
CA ALA A 15 3.12 -8.07 9.18
C ALA A 15 2.08 -6.97 9.48
N ARG A 16 1.77 -6.14 8.47
CA ARG A 16 0.72 -5.10 8.57
C ARG A 16 -0.02 -4.93 7.25
N LYS A 17 -1.34 -4.87 7.34
CA LYS A 17 -2.24 -4.51 6.23
C LYS A 17 -2.99 -3.23 6.60
N GLY A 18 -2.94 -2.23 5.73
CA GLY A 18 -3.69 -0.99 5.86
C GLY A 18 -4.39 -0.63 4.55
N ARG A 19 -5.55 0.03 4.65
CA ARG A 19 -6.23 0.66 3.51
C ARG A 19 -6.52 2.12 3.85
N GLY A 20 -6.22 3.01 2.91
CA GLY A 20 -6.59 4.41 2.95
C GLY A 20 -7.52 4.73 1.80
N LYS A 21 -8.46 5.64 2.03
CA LYS A 21 -9.23 6.28 0.97
C LYS A 21 -8.87 7.75 1.02
N ASP A 22 -8.54 8.32 -0.12
CA ASP A 22 -8.38 9.76 -0.20
C ASP A 22 -9.77 10.41 -0.15
N ILE A 23 -9.98 11.32 0.82
CA ILE A 23 -11.30 11.92 1.09
C ILE A 23 -11.36 13.42 0.78
N GLU A 24 -10.22 14.12 0.71
CA GLU A 24 -10.19 15.59 0.76
C GLU A 24 -9.08 16.24 -0.07
N SER A 25 -8.31 15.47 -0.87
CA SER A 25 -7.25 16.07 -1.69
C SER A 25 -7.80 16.69 -2.97
N HIS A 26 -7.27 17.85 -3.36
CA HIS A 26 -7.59 18.47 -4.65
C HIS A 26 -7.35 17.48 -5.79
N ASP A 27 -8.27 17.39 -6.75
CA ASP A 27 -8.17 16.44 -7.88
C ASP A 27 -6.82 16.51 -8.62
N MET A 28 -6.22 17.70 -8.70
CA MET A 28 -4.88 17.93 -9.26
C MET A 28 -3.78 17.14 -8.53
N LEU A 29 -3.86 16.99 -7.20
CA LEU A 29 -2.89 16.24 -6.41
C LEU A 29 -3.14 14.74 -6.46
N ARG A 30 -4.41 14.34 -6.60
CA ARG A 30 -4.80 12.92 -6.65
C ARG A 30 -4.37 12.23 -7.93
N GLN A 31 -4.23 12.96 -9.02
CA GLN A 31 -3.91 12.42 -10.36
C GLN A 31 -4.84 11.27 -10.79
N GLY A 32 -6.06 11.25 -10.26
CA GLY A 32 -7.07 10.20 -10.49
C GLY A 32 -6.98 8.96 -9.57
N PHE A 33 -6.02 8.88 -8.64
CA PHE A 33 -5.99 7.79 -7.66
C PHE A 33 -7.05 8.00 -6.56
N THR A 34 -7.64 6.90 -6.09
CA THR A 34 -8.80 6.93 -5.16
C THR A 34 -8.56 6.19 -3.85
N HIS A 35 -7.70 5.18 -3.88
CA HIS A 35 -7.41 4.32 -2.74
C HIS A 35 -5.91 4.06 -2.66
N VAL A 36 -5.43 3.82 -1.44
CA VAL A 36 -4.07 3.38 -1.16
C VAL A 36 -4.15 2.10 -0.35
N PHE A 37 -3.33 1.12 -0.71
CA PHE A 37 -3.13 -0.09 0.06
C PHE A 37 -1.69 -0.09 0.57
N LEU A 38 -1.53 -0.29 1.87
CA LEU A 38 -0.22 -0.43 2.50
C LEU A 38 -0.07 -1.89 2.93
N MET A 39 1.01 -2.52 2.46
CA MET A 39 1.41 -3.87 2.86
C MET A 39 2.83 -3.78 3.38
N ALA A 40 3.06 -4.27 4.59
CA ALA A 40 4.39 -4.35 5.17
C ALA A 40 4.74 -5.81 5.50
N PHE A 41 5.96 -6.18 5.16
CA PHE A 41 6.55 -7.49 5.39
C PHE A 41 7.80 -7.30 6.24
N ASN A 42 8.07 -8.21 7.19
CA ASN A 42 9.28 -8.12 8.01
C ASN A 42 10.50 -8.59 7.23
N ARG A 43 10.31 -9.50 6.26
CA ARG A 43 11.37 -10.12 5.47
C ARG A 43 10.96 -10.23 4.01
N ARG A 44 11.95 -10.30 3.11
CA ARG A 44 11.71 -10.48 1.68
C ARG A 44 11.05 -11.83 1.36
N ASP A 45 11.36 -12.88 2.13
CA ASP A 45 10.77 -14.22 1.92
C ASP A 45 9.26 -14.23 2.16
N GLU A 46 8.79 -13.44 3.12
CA GLU A 46 7.35 -13.25 3.40
C GLU A 46 6.64 -12.58 2.22
N PHE A 47 7.28 -11.60 1.59
CA PHE A 47 6.77 -10.97 0.37
C PHE A 47 6.73 -11.96 -0.81
N ASN A 48 7.77 -12.77 -1.00
CA ASN A 48 7.78 -13.79 -2.06
C ASN A 48 6.65 -14.81 -1.84
N ALA A 49 6.44 -15.26 -0.60
CA ALA A 49 5.34 -16.16 -0.26
C ALA A 49 3.95 -15.52 -0.50
N PHE A 50 3.85 -14.18 -0.41
CA PHE A 50 2.65 -13.41 -0.77
C PHE A 50 2.32 -13.42 -2.23
N GLN A 51 3.32 -13.29 -3.08
CA GLN A 51 3.10 -13.33 -4.52
C GLN A 51 2.61 -14.69 -5.01
N THR A 52 2.92 -15.78 -4.29
CA THR A 52 2.56 -17.15 -4.67
C THR A 52 1.35 -17.71 -3.91
N HIS A 53 0.76 -16.96 -2.97
CA HIS A 53 -0.34 -17.47 -2.16
C HIS A 53 -1.62 -17.57 -3.00
N PRO A 54 -2.32 -18.72 -3.03
CA PRO A 54 -3.47 -18.94 -3.92
C PRO A 54 -4.57 -17.90 -3.74
N ASN A 55 -4.87 -17.51 -2.50
CA ASN A 55 -5.90 -16.48 -2.23
C ASN A 55 -5.54 -15.11 -2.82
N ASP A 56 -4.26 -14.73 -2.86
CA ASP A 56 -3.83 -13.44 -3.39
C ASP A 56 -3.80 -13.46 -4.93
N LEU A 57 -3.53 -14.63 -5.53
CA LEU A 57 -3.66 -14.84 -6.97
C LEU A 57 -5.13 -14.79 -7.43
N GLU A 58 -6.03 -15.46 -6.71
CA GLU A 58 -7.47 -15.38 -6.96
C GLU A 58 -8.00 -13.96 -6.81
N PHE A 59 -7.57 -13.25 -5.75
CA PHE A 59 -7.92 -11.86 -5.54
C PHE A 59 -7.42 -10.97 -6.68
N THR A 60 -6.23 -11.22 -7.22
CA THR A 60 -5.71 -10.49 -8.38
C THR A 60 -6.61 -10.64 -9.60
N GLY A 61 -7.14 -11.84 -9.85
CA GLY A 61 -8.09 -12.08 -10.95
C GLY A 61 -9.38 -11.27 -10.86
N VAL A 62 -9.85 -10.97 -9.64
CA VAL A 62 -11.04 -10.13 -9.38
C VAL A 62 -10.69 -8.65 -9.34
N PHE A 63 -9.54 -8.32 -8.76
CA PHE A 63 -9.14 -6.95 -8.47
C PHE A 63 -8.61 -6.24 -9.72
N SER A 64 -7.79 -6.91 -10.55
CA SER A 64 -7.18 -6.31 -11.74
C SER A 64 -8.19 -5.71 -12.74
N PRO A 65 -9.31 -6.38 -13.08
CA PRO A 65 -10.31 -5.80 -13.99
C PRO A 65 -11.04 -4.57 -13.43
N ALA A 66 -11.04 -4.39 -12.10
CA ALA A 66 -11.74 -3.29 -11.44
C ALA A 66 -10.90 -2.02 -11.28
N ILE A 67 -9.61 -2.05 -11.68
CA ILE A 67 -8.67 -0.94 -11.47
C ILE A 67 -8.38 -0.24 -12.80
N GLU A 68 -8.71 1.04 -12.89
CA GLU A 68 -8.34 1.88 -14.04
C GLU A 68 -6.86 2.27 -14.02
N LYS A 69 -6.33 2.58 -12.83
CA LYS A 69 -4.96 3.08 -12.63
C LYS A 69 -4.34 2.46 -11.38
N ILE A 70 -3.14 1.93 -11.51
CA ILE A 70 -2.36 1.37 -10.40
C ILE A 70 -0.91 1.85 -10.46
N VAL A 71 -0.37 2.22 -9.30
CA VAL A 71 1.06 2.43 -9.09
C VAL A 71 1.44 1.60 -7.87
N VAL A 72 2.46 0.77 -8.03
CA VAL A 72 3.00 -0.07 -6.96
C VAL A 72 4.38 0.45 -6.60
N LEU A 73 4.58 0.75 -5.31
CA LEU A 73 5.87 1.16 -4.76
C LEU A 73 6.33 0.07 -3.79
N ASP A 74 7.38 -0.64 -4.15
CA ASP A 74 8.10 -1.56 -3.27
C ASP A 74 9.43 -0.91 -2.86
N PHE A 75 9.65 -0.74 -1.57
CA PHE A 75 10.84 -0.09 -1.04
C PHE A 75 11.20 -0.65 0.34
N PRO A 76 12.50 -0.71 0.66
CA PRO A 76 12.94 -1.07 2.00
C PRO A 76 12.62 0.05 3.00
N SER A 77 12.08 -0.31 4.17
CA SER A 77 11.86 0.61 5.29
C SER A 77 13.14 0.79 6.11
N ASN A 78 14.04 1.66 5.64
CA ASN A 78 15.24 2.01 6.39
C ASN A 78 14.95 3.17 7.35
N LEU A 79 15.24 3.00 8.65
CA LEU A 79 15.26 4.12 9.58
C LEU A 79 16.51 4.96 9.31
N VAL A 80 16.32 6.11 8.68
CA VAL A 80 17.40 7.07 8.42
C VAL A 80 17.27 8.25 9.37
N LYS A 81 18.41 8.75 9.88
CA LYS A 81 18.43 10.04 10.58
C LYS A 81 18.12 11.13 9.57
N ALA A 82 17.14 11.97 9.85
CA ALA A 82 16.86 13.14 9.01
C ALA A 82 18.14 13.99 8.86
N PRO A 83 18.54 14.38 7.64
CA PRO A 83 19.66 15.29 7.46
C PRO A 83 19.34 16.60 8.19
N ALA A 84 20.33 17.19 8.87
CA ALA A 84 20.16 18.49 9.49
C ALA A 84 19.82 19.51 8.40
N CYS A 85 18.67 20.19 8.53
CA CYS A 85 18.27 21.24 7.59
C CYS A 85 19.24 22.42 7.71
N SER A 86 20.19 22.54 6.79
CA SER A 86 20.96 23.77 6.61
C SER A 86 20.22 24.66 5.62
N SER A 87 19.17 25.34 6.06
CA SER A 87 18.58 26.41 5.25
C SER A 87 19.45 27.67 5.36
N THR A 88 20.46 27.80 4.50
CA THR A 88 21.00 29.11 4.17
C THR A 88 20.15 29.68 3.04
N TYR A 89 19.06 30.37 3.40
CA TYR A 89 18.28 31.13 2.43
C TYR A 89 18.92 32.51 2.27
N SER A 90 19.62 32.73 1.15
CA SER A 90 20.15 34.04 0.76
C SER A 90 19.13 34.70 -0.16
N SER A 91 18.34 35.64 0.36
CA SER A 91 17.59 36.57 -0.49
C SER A 91 18.57 37.53 -1.18
N LYS A 92 18.40 37.72 -2.50
CA LYS A 92 18.83 38.93 -3.22
C LYS A 92 17.69 39.93 -3.25
#